data_AF-A0AAD6I910-F1
#
_entry.id   AF-A0AAD6I910-F1
#
_cell.length_a   1.000
_cell.length_b   1.000
_cell.length_c   1.000
_cell.angle_alpha   90.00
_cell.angle_beta   90.00
_cell.angle_gamma   90.00
#
_symmetry.space_group_name_H-M   'P 1'
#
loop_
_entity.id
_entity.type
_entity.pdbx_description
1 polymer ?
#
loop_
_entity_poly.entity_id
_entity_poly.type
_entity_poly.pdbx_seq_one_letter_code
_entity_poly.pdbx_strand_id
1 'polypeptide(L)'
;MGIFHQTHADPSKLKTANEEEVYITIAVTDLGQDNGWFTLYEGSHQRKPPIGNPVDLNLKAGDAVAWSGRIVYSHTSGGGGKFITLVYRLRTA
;
A
#
# COMPACT_ATOMS: atom_id res chain seq x y z
N MET A 1 -4.61 -9.62 -10.80
CA MET A 1 -4.80 -10.18 -9.44
C MET A 1 -3.44 -10.56 -8.91
N GLY A 2 -3.09 -10.09 -7.71
CA GLY A 2 -1.84 -10.36 -7.02
C GLY A 2 -2.08 -11.16 -5.75
N ILE A 3 -1.02 -11.80 -5.26
CA ILE A 3 -0.99 -12.49 -3.98
C ILE A 3 0.24 -11.98 -3.25
N PHE A 4 0.10 -11.60 -1.99
CA PHE A 4 1.27 -11.30 -1.18
C PHE A 4 2.01 -12.59 -0.89
N HIS A 5 3.24 -12.68 -1.37
CA HIS A 5 4.10 -13.81 -1.05
C HIS A 5 4.61 -13.63 0.38
N GLN A 6 4.91 -14.74 1.05
CA GLN A 6 5.43 -14.67 2.40
C GLN A 6 6.72 -13.87 2.43
N THR A 7 6.71 -12.76 3.18
CA THR A 7 7.89 -11.91 3.37
C THR A 7 8.26 -11.79 4.83
N HIS A 8 9.56 -11.70 5.09
CA HIS A 8 10.12 -11.16 6.33
C HIS A 8 10.46 -9.71 6.06
N ALA A 9 9.45 -8.85 6.05
CA ALA A 9 9.61 -7.46 5.67
C ALA A 9 10.38 -6.72 6.77
N ASP A 10 11.38 -5.93 6.38
CA ASP A 10 12.06 -5.01 7.26
C ASP A 10 11.27 -3.69 7.31
N PRO A 11 10.60 -3.37 8.44
CA PRO A 11 9.74 -2.20 8.54
C PRO A 11 10.52 -0.88 8.49
N SER A 12 11.85 -0.91 8.64
CA SER A 12 12.70 0.27 8.46
C SER A 12 12.92 0.64 6.98
N LYS A 13 12.63 -0.29 6.05
CA LYS A 13 12.77 -0.07 4.61
C LYS A 13 11.50 0.52 4.02
N LEU A 14 11.41 1.84 4.11
CA LEU A 14 10.36 2.64 3.50
C LEU A 14 10.47 2.63 1.97
N LYS A 15 9.33 2.49 1.29
CA LYS A 15 9.20 2.47 -0.16
C LYS A 15 8.32 3.61 -0.65
N THR A 16 8.52 3.98 -1.91
CA THR A 16 7.59 4.79 -2.70
C THR A 16 7.26 4.03 -3.98
N ALA A 17 6.17 4.38 -4.64
CA ALA A 17 5.82 3.83 -5.95
C ALA A 17 6.02 4.91 -7.03
N ASN A 18 5.47 4.70 -8.24
CA ASN A 18 5.61 5.68 -9.31
C ASN A 18 4.79 6.95 -8.97
N GLU A 19 5.44 8.11 -8.96
CA GLU A 19 4.86 9.38 -8.52
C GLU A 19 3.71 9.88 -9.40
N GLU A 20 3.69 9.46 -10.65
CA GLU A 20 2.67 9.84 -11.64
C GLU A 20 1.49 8.87 -11.65
N GLU A 21 1.46 7.91 -10.72
CA GLU A 21 0.45 6.86 -10.68
C GLU A 21 -0.43 6.96 -9.42
N VAL A 22 -1.70 6.63 -9.60
CA VAL A 22 -2.66 6.34 -8.53
C VAL A 22 -2.97 4.87 -8.59
N TYR A 23 -2.87 4.23 -7.43
CA TYR A 23 -3.13 2.80 -7.26
C TYR A 23 -4.46 2.64 -6.55
N ILE A 24 -5.33 1.79 -7.08
CA ILE A 24 -6.54 1.34 -6.38
C ILE A 24 -6.34 -0.13 -6.07
N THR A 25 -6.21 -0.46 -4.79
CA THR A 25 -6.07 -1.83 -4.34
C THR A 25 -7.39 -2.31 -3.76
N ILE A 26 -7.92 -3.39 -4.32
CA ILE A 26 -9.19 -4.01 -3.95
C ILE A 26 -8.86 -5.35 -3.28
N ALA A 27 -9.35 -5.54 -2.06
CA ALA A 27 -9.18 -6.75 -1.28
C ALA A 27 -10.02 -7.90 -1.84
N VAL A 28 -9.39 -9.04 -2.15
CA VAL A 28 -10.09 -10.27 -2.59
C VAL A 28 -10.27 -11.24 -1.41
N THR A 29 -9.34 -11.24 -0.47
CA THR A 29 -9.49 -11.77 0.88
C THR A 29 -9.42 -10.62 1.87
N ASP A 30 -9.74 -10.84 3.14
CA ASP A 30 -9.35 -9.89 4.19
C ASP A 30 -7.85 -9.60 4.09
N LEU A 31 -7.44 -8.34 4.24
CA LEU A 31 -6.06 -7.88 4.21
C LEU A 31 -5.74 -7.13 5.51
N GLY A 32 -4.60 -7.45 6.08
CA GLY A 32 -4.12 -6.82 7.32
C GLY A 32 -2.66 -7.17 7.56
N GLN A 33 -2.18 -6.86 8.77
CA GLN A 33 -0.77 -7.00 9.09
C GLN A 33 -0.24 -8.43 8.88
N ASP A 34 -1.05 -9.46 9.15
CA ASP A 34 -0.59 -10.85 9.19
C ASP A 34 -0.48 -11.56 7.83
N ASN A 35 -1.01 -10.97 6.75
CA ASN A 35 -1.07 -11.62 5.44
C ASN A 35 -0.44 -10.81 4.29
N GLY A 36 0.44 -9.88 4.63
CA GLY A 36 1.35 -9.18 3.71
C GLY A 36 0.86 -7.82 3.20
N TRP A 37 -0.06 -7.16 3.90
CA TRP A 37 -0.58 -5.85 3.53
C TRP A 37 0.45 -4.70 3.60
N PHE A 38 0.09 -3.52 3.10
CA PHE A 38 0.89 -2.31 3.16
C PHE A 38 0.50 -1.44 4.36
N THR A 39 1.48 -0.97 5.12
CA THR A 39 1.29 0.15 6.05
C THR A 39 1.58 1.44 5.30
N LEU A 40 0.61 2.37 5.27
CA LEU A 40 0.75 3.65 4.59
C LEU A 40 1.11 4.75 5.60
N TYR A 41 1.93 5.72 5.21
CA TYR A 41 2.30 6.82 6.10
C TYR A 41 1.53 8.09 5.72
N GLU A 42 0.69 8.58 6.63
CA GLU A 42 -0.18 9.73 6.39
C GLU A 42 0.64 10.99 6.03
N GLY A 43 0.13 11.81 5.10
CA GLY A 43 0.77 13.07 4.69
C GLY A 43 2.09 12.93 3.91
N SER A 44 2.69 11.74 3.85
CA SER A 44 4.00 11.51 3.25
C SER A 44 4.08 11.81 1.75
N HIS A 45 2.94 11.85 1.04
CA HIS A 45 2.84 12.29 -0.36
C HIS A 45 3.37 13.72 -0.60
N GLN A 46 3.44 14.55 0.45
CA GLN A 46 3.97 15.91 0.37
C GLN A 46 5.51 15.95 0.32
N ARG A 47 6.18 14.83 0.64
CA ARG A 47 7.65 14.69 0.66
C ARG A 47 8.36 15.70 1.55
N LYS A 48 7.73 16.06 2.66
CA LYS A 48 8.31 16.93 3.68
C LYS A 48 8.50 16.12 4.97
N PRO A 49 9.66 16.23 5.63
CA PRO A 49 9.82 15.69 6.98
C PRO A 49 8.98 16.49 7.99
N PRO A 50 8.52 15.86 9.09
CA PRO A 50 8.66 14.43 9.41
C PRO A 50 7.72 13.54 8.56
N ILE A 51 8.08 12.27 8.39
CA ILE A 51 7.16 11.26 7.84
C ILE A 51 6.02 11.13 8.85
N GLY A 52 4.78 11.24 8.39
CA GLY A 52 3.60 11.19 9.25
C GLY A 52 3.36 9.81 9.86
N ASN A 53 2.25 9.69 10.59
CA ASN A 53 1.94 8.47 11.33
C ASN A 53 1.66 7.28 10.38
N PRO A 54 2.08 6.05 10.74
CA PRO A 54 1.68 4.85 10.03
C PRO A 54 0.18 4.60 10.20
N VAL A 55 -0.47 4.16 9.13
CA VAL A 55 -1.89 3.83 9.06
C VAL A 55 -2.00 2.43 8.49
N ASP A 56 -2.46 1.51 9.32
CA ASP A 56 -2.81 0.15 8.91
C ASP A 56 -4.27 0.09 8.50
N LEU A 57 -4.49 -0.17 7.22
CA LEU A 57 -5.82 -0.34 6.67
C LEU A 57 -6.20 -1.82 6.75
N ASN A 58 -6.99 -2.19 7.76
CA ASN A 58 -7.58 -3.52 7.84
C ASN A 58 -8.76 -3.59 6.87
N LEU A 59 -8.54 -4.16 5.69
CA LEU A 59 -9.54 -4.26 4.63
C LEU A 59 -10.26 -5.61 4.71
N LYS A 60 -11.59 -5.59 4.59
CA LYS A 60 -12.38 -6.80 4.36
C LYS A 60 -12.44 -7.15 2.89
N ALA A 61 -12.66 -8.42 2.56
CA ALA A 61 -12.88 -8.83 1.18
C ALA A 61 -13.99 -7.97 0.52
N GLY A 62 -13.67 -7.34 -0.62
CA GLY A 62 -14.54 -6.40 -1.32
C GLY A 62 -14.22 -4.92 -1.06
N ASP A 63 -13.52 -4.58 0.03
CA ASP A 63 -13.09 -3.21 0.29
C ASP A 63 -12.01 -2.77 -0.70
N ALA A 64 -11.93 -1.47 -0.93
CA ALA A 64 -10.92 -0.87 -1.79
C ALA A 64 -10.29 0.36 -1.15
N VAL A 65 -8.99 0.54 -1.38
CA VAL A 65 -8.26 1.77 -1.05
C VAL A 65 -7.63 2.35 -2.31
N ALA A 66 -7.82 3.65 -2.50
CA ALA A 66 -7.07 4.43 -3.49
C ALA A 66 -5.92 5.18 -2.79
N TRP A 67 -4.72 5.10 -3.35
CA TRP A 67 -3.54 5.75 -2.79
C TRP A 67 -2.61 6.26 -3.89
N SER A 68 -1.96 7.40 -3.62
CA SER A 68 -1.01 8.00 -4.55
C SER A 68 0.33 7.26 -4.50
N GLY A 69 0.98 7.05 -5.64
CA GLY A 69 2.33 6.48 -5.66
C GLY A 69 3.39 7.35 -5.00
N ARG A 70 3.05 8.62 -4.69
CA ARG A 70 3.90 9.53 -3.89
C ARG A 70 3.86 9.22 -2.40
N ILE A 71 2.89 8.44 -1.92
CA ILE A 71 2.81 8.05 -0.52
C ILE A 71 3.96 7.10 -0.19
N VAL A 72 4.53 7.27 1.00
CA VAL A 72 5.46 6.31 1.57
C VAL A 72 4.66 5.15 2.14
N TYR A 73 5.16 3.94 1.91
CA TYR A 73 4.59 2.72 2.47
C TYR A 73 5.69 1.75 2.91
N SER A 74 5.35 0.83 3.79
CA SER A 74 6.16 -0.35 4.12
C SER A 74 5.33 -1.61 3.90
N HIS A 75 6.00 -2.74 3.71
CA HIS A 75 5.32 -4.04 3.71
C HIS A 75 5.26 -4.56 5.14
N THR A 76 4.12 -5.14 5.51
CA THR A 76 4.07 -5.95 6.71
C THR A 76 4.62 -7.34 6.42
N SER A 77 5.15 -7.99 7.46
CA SER A 77 5.53 -9.40 7.36
C SER A 77 4.30 -10.27 7.18
N GLY A 78 4.45 -11.46 6.59
CA GLY A 78 3.34 -12.36 6.31
C GLY A 78 3.07 -12.54 4.82
N GLY A 79 1.99 -13.24 4.49
CA GLY A 79 1.62 -13.55 3.11
C GLY A 79 0.28 -14.28 3.00
N GLY A 80 -0.15 -14.54 1.77
CA GLY A 80 -1.40 -15.24 1.46
C GLY A 80 -2.60 -14.31 1.20
N GLY A 81 -2.49 -13.02 1.53
CA GLY A 81 -3.49 -12.02 1.18
C GLY A 81 -3.61 -11.86 -0.34
N LYS A 82 -4.84 -11.84 -0.85
CA LYS A 82 -5.12 -11.71 -2.29
C LYS A 82 -5.76 -10.36 -2.59
N PHE A 83 -5.34 -9.74 -3.69
CA PHE A 83 -5.83 -8.41 -4.06
C PHE A 83 -5.85 -8.21 -5.58
N ILE A 84 -6.53 -7.16 -6.01
CA ILE A 84 -6.46 -6.62 -7.36
C ILE A 84 -5.94 -5.20 -7.24
N THR A 85 -4.97 -4.82 -8.08
CA THR A 85 -4.53 -3.42 -8.16
C THR A 85 -4.83 -2.89 -9.56
N LEU A 86 -5.54 -1.77 -9.60
CA LEU A 86 -5.71 -0.95 -10.79
C LEU A 86 -4.70 0.20 -10.70
N VAL A 87 -4.01 0.47 -11.80
CA VAL A 87 -3.00 1.54 -11.86
C VAL A 87 -3.45 2.56 -12.89
N TYR A 88 -3.58 3.81 -12.45
CA TYR A 88 -3.92 4.94 -13.31
C TYR A 88 -2.75 5.90 -13.38
N ARG A 89 -2.24 6.14 -14.59
CA ARG A 89 -1.23 7.18 -14.81
C ARG A 89 -1.93 8.52 -14.98
N LEU A 90 -1.58 9.48 -14.14
CA LEU A 90 -1.98 10.87 -14.25
C LEU A 90 -1.24 11.44 -15.47
N ARG A 91 -1.96 11.65 -16.58
CA ARG A 91 -1.40 12.46 -17.67
C ARG A 91 -1.40 13.91 -17.19
N THR A 92 -0.22 14.51 -17.08
CA THR A 92 -0.10 15.96 -17.03
C THR A 92 -0.59 16.50 -18.38
N ALA A 93 -1.67 17.28 -18.33
CA ALA A 93 -2.15 18.06 -19.46
C ALA A 93 -1.17 19.20 -19.76
#